data_AF-A0A0G1B9H2-F1
#
_entry.id   AF-A0A0G1B9H2-F1
#
_cell.length_a   1.000
_cell.length_b   1.000
_cell.length_c   1.000
_cell.angle_alpha   90.00
_cell.angle_beta   90.00
_cell.angle_gamma   90.00
#
_symmetry.space_group_name_H-M   'P 1'
#
loop_
_entity.id
_entity.type
_entity.pdbx_description
1 polymer ?
#
loop_
_entity_poly.entity_id
_entity_poly.type
_entity_poly.pdbx_seq_one_letter_code
_entity_poly.pdbx_strand_id
1 'polypeptide(L)'
;MSTFNQSPIGEWLKANQGDIAIIIGFILIALISFGAGRLTAPETVRNPIMIEDLTAFPANQIEGEKASIGNLEEPFRSEKGMFVASKSGKKYHWPWCSYAKSIKESNQVWFESESQAKSAGYSPCACIANSAPAGYAAK
;
A
#
# COMPACT_ATOMS: atom_id res chain seq x y z
N MET A 1 -16.63 -28.30 55.64
CA MET A 1 -17.03 -28.64 54.26
C MET A 1 -17.16 -27.34 53.49
N SER A 2 -16.32 -27.16 52.48
CA SER A 2 -16.04 -25.91 51.78
C SER A 2 -17.28 -25.27 51.17
N THR A 3 -17.50 -24.00 51.50
CA THR A 3 -18.46 -23.10 50.88
C THR A 3 -18.13 -22.97 49.39
N PHE A 4 -19.07 -23.42 48.55
CA PHE A 4 -18.97 -23.36 47.10
C PHE A 4 -19.13 -21.90 46.66
N ASN A 5 -18.00 -21.26 46.33
CA ASN A 5 -17.94 -19.90 45.79
C ASN A 5 -18.56 -19.89 44.38
N GLN A 6 -19.89 -19.75 44.29
CA GLN A 6 -20.54 -19.42 43.02
C GLN A 6 -20.24 -17.96 42.71
N SER A 7 -19.46 -17.71 41.68
CA SER A 7 -19.19 -16.35 41.25
C SER A 7 -20.51 -15.69 40.83
N PRO A 8 -20.75 -14.41 41.21
CA PRO A 8 -22.00 -13.70 40.89
C PRO A 8 -22.26 -13.63 39.36
N ILE A 9 -21.22 -13.83 38.57
CA ILE A 9 -21.23 -13.88 37.11
C ILE A 9 -21.98 -15.10 36.58
N GLY A 10 -21.85 -16.27 37.20
CA GLY A 10 -22.48 -17.50 36.72
C GLY A 10 -24.00 -17.50 36.86
N GLU A 11 -24.50 -16.85 37.92
CA GLU A 11 -25.93 -16.70 38.18
C GLU A 11 -26.55 -15.68 37.21
N TRP A 12 -25.86 -14.56 36.97
CA TRP A 12 -26.27 -13.55 35.99
C TRP A 12 -26.29 -14.09 34.55
N LEU A 13 -25.32 -14.94 34.19
CA LEU A 13 -25.28 -15.61 32.89
C LEU A 13 -26.49 -16.52 32.66
N LYS A 14 -26.91 -17.28 33.69
CA LYS A 14 -28.10 -18.14 33.60
C LYS A 14 -29.38 -17.33 33.50
N ALA A 15 -29.49 -16.23 34.27
CA ALA A 15 -30.64 -15.33 34.21
C ALA A 15 -30.81 -14.67 32.82
N ASN A 16 -29.71 -14.39 32.12
CA ASN A 16 -29.70 -13.72 30.82
C ASN A 16 -29.28 -14.65 29.66
N GLN A 17 -29.40 -15.97 29.83
CA GLN A 17 -28.85 -16.96 28.91
C GLN A 17 -29.39 -16.80 27.47
N GLY A 18 -30.68 -16.47 27.32
CA GLY A 18 -31.32 -16.27 26.02
C GLY A 18 -30.77 -15.04 25.27
N ASP A 19 -30.68 -13.90 25.96
CA ASP A 19 -30.16 -12.66 25.37
C ASP A 19 -28.66 -12.79 25.04
N ILE A 20 -27.89 -13.45 25.90
CA ILE A 20 -26.47 -13.74 25.65
C ILE A 20 -26.31 -14.65 24.44
N ALA A 21 -27.16 -15.66 24.27
CA ALA A 21 -27.12 -16.54 23.10
C ALA A 21 -27.41 -15.78 21.80
N ILE A 22 -28.35 -14.82 21.82
CA ILE A 22 -28.65 -13.95 20.67
C ILE A 22 -27.45 -13.05 20.34
N ILE A 23 -26.84 -12.43 21.35
CA ILE A 23 -25.67 -11.56 21.17
C ILE A 23 -24.49 -12.35 20.59
N ILE A 24 -24.20 -13.53 21.15
CA ILE A 24 -23.14 -14.42 20.64
C ILE A 24 -23.45 -14.85 19.21
N GLY A 25 -24.71 -15.16 18.89
CA GLY A 25 -25.16 -15.46 17.53
C GLY A 25 -24.86 -14.33 16.55
N PHE A 26 -25.18 -13.09 16.91
CA PHE A 26 -24.86 -11.91 16.10
C PHE A 26 -23.35 -11.74 15.87
N ILE A 27 -22.55 -11.92 16.93
CA ILE A 27 -21.09 -11.85 16.84
C ILE A 27 -20.55 -12.93 15.89
N LEU A 28 -21.06 -14.16 15.98
CA LEU A 28 -20.67 -15.26 15.10
C LEU A 28 -21.01 -14.96 13.63
N ILE A 29 -22.21 -14.44 13.36
CA ILE A 29 -22.62 -14.03 12.01
C ILE A 29 -21.69 -12.95 11.47
N ALA A 30 -21.37 -11.94 12.27
CA ALA A 30 -20.45 -10.86 11.88
C ALA A 30 -19.04 -11.38 11.57
N LEU A 31 -18.51 -12.30 12.37
CA LEU A 31 -17.20 -12.91 12.16
C LEU A 31 -17.17 -13.78 10.89
N ILE A 32 -18.24 -14.51 10.60
CA ILE A 32 -18.34 -15.31 9.37
C ILE A 32 -18.38 -14.39 8.14
N SER A 33 -19.20 -13.33 8.15
CA SER A 33 -19.25 -12.36 7.05
C SER A 33 -17.92 -11.62 6.86
N PHE A 34 -17.26 -11.23 7.96
CA PHE A 34 -15.94 -10.61 7.92
C PHE A 34 -14.87 -11.57 7.38
N GLY A 35 -14.89 -12.83 7.82
CA GLY A 35 -14.00 -13.88 7.34
C GLY A 35 -14.19 -14.15 5.84
N ALA A 36 -15.42 -14.24 5.37
CA ALA A 36 -15.74 -14.38 3.95
C ALA A 36 -15.24 -13.18 3.13
N GLY A 37 -15.52 -11.95 3.58
CA GLY A 37 -15.04 -10.74 2.91
C GLY A 37 -13.50 -10.64 2.83
N ARG A 38 -12.80 -11.13 3.86
CA ARG A 38 -11.32 -11.18 3.89
C ARG A 38 -10.77 -12.21 2.89
N LEU A 39 -11.49 -13.29 2.60
CA LEU A 39 -11.13 -14.28 1.59
C LEU A 39 -11.46 -13.81 0.17
N THR A 40 -12.50 -12.98 0.01
CA THR A 40 -12.90 -12.41 -1.30
C THR A 40 -12.08 -11.18 -1.68
N ALA A 41 -11.01 -10.83 -0.97
CA ALA A 41 -10.09 -9.80 -1.44
C ALA A 41 -9.40 -10.33 -2.72
N PRO A 42 -9.73 -9.81 -3.92
CA PRO A 42 -9.07 -10.26 -5.12
C PRO A 42 -7.60 -9.87 -5.03
N GLU A 43 -6.72 -10.82 -5.31
CA GLU A 43 -5.34 -10.50 -5.66
C GLU A 43 -5.45 -9.54 -6.86
N THR A 44 -5.12 -8.27 -6.65
CA THR A 44 -5.12 -7.29 -7.73
C THR A 44 -3.94 -7.64 -8.63
N VAL A 45 -4.16 -8.60 -9.52
CA VAL A 45 -3.31 -8.86 -10.67
C VAL A 45 -3.39 -7.59 -11.51
N ARG A 46 -2.48 -6.66 -11.25
CA ARG A 46 -2.15 -5.60 -12.19
C ARG A 46 -1.59 -6.32 -13.41
N ASN A 47 -2.44 -6.58 -14.40
CA ASN A 47 -1.96 -6.95 -15.71
C ASN A 47 -1.03 -5.82 -16.16
N PRO A 48 0.27 -6.10 -16.42
CA PRO A 48 1.14 -5.10 -16.99
C PRO A 48 0.54 -4.71 -18.35
N ILE A 49 0.46 -3.40 -18.58
CA ILE A 49 0.06 -2.83 -19.86
C ILE A 49 1.04 -3.38 -20.90
N MET A 50 0.55 -4.30 -21.75
CA MET A 50 1.24 -4.65 -22.98
C MET A 50 1.11 -3.42 -23.87
N ILE A 51 2.23 -2.75 -24.14
CA ILE A 51 2.27 -1.78 -25.23
C ILE A 51 2.20 -2.63 -26.50
N GLU A 52 1.01 -2.72 -27.10
CA GLU A 52 0.91 -3.08 -28.50
C GLU A 52 1.74 -2.06 -29.29
N ASP A 53 2.90 -2.52 -29.75
CA ASP A 53 3.79 -1.80 -30.64
C ASP A 53 3.07 -1.57 -31.97
N LEU A 54 2.31 -0.49 -32.02
CA LEU A 54 1.81 0.12 -33.22
C LEU A 54 2.72 1.29 -33.57
N THR A 55 4.01 1.02 -33.80
CA THR A 55 4.88 1.94 -34.53
C THR A 55 5.31 1.34 -35.86
N ALA A 56 4.31 1.07 -36.71
CA ALA A 56 4.48 1.18 -38.15
C ALA A 56 4.69 2.67 -38.52
N PHE A 57 5.89 3.19 -38.25
CA PHE A 57 6.40 4.41 -38.86
C PHE A 57 7.82 4.14 -39.36
N PRO A 58 8.13 4.36 -40.65
CA PRO A 58 9.45 4.08 -41.20
C PRO A 58 10.46 5.10 -40.66
N ALA A 59 11.30 4.69 -39.72
CA ALA A 59 12.46 5.44 -39.28
C ALA A 59 13.59 5.29 -40.30
N ASN A 60 13.62 6.17 -41.29
CA ASN A 60 14.82 6.39 -42.09
C ASN A 60 15.68 7.47 -41.38
N GLN A 61 16.81 7.01 -40.83
CA GLN A 61 18.05 7.77 -40.59
C GLN A 61 18.09 8.68 -39.34
N ILE A 62 19.14 8.73 -38.51
CA ILE A 62 20.45 8.06 -38.49
C ILE A 62 21.09 8.33 -37.11
N GLU A 63 21.78 7.30 -36.61
CA GLU A 63 22.99 7.24 -35.78
C GLU A 63 23.15 8.09 -34.50
N GLY A 64 23.30 7.34 -33.40
CA GLY A 64 23.91 7.79 -32.16
C GLY A 64 24.25 6.60 -31.25
N GLU A 65 24.78 5.52 -31.82
CA GLU A 65 25.34 4.42 -31.02
C GLU A 65 26.65 4.88 -30.36
N LYS A 66 26.61 5.00 -29.03
CA LYS A 66 27.74 4.60 -28.19
C LYS A 66 27.23 3.77 -27.03
N ALA A 67 27.35 2.46 -27.19
CA ALA A 67 27.43 1.55 -26.08
C ALA A 67 28.67 1.91 -25.23
N SER A 68 28.48 2.11 -23.93
CA SER A 68 29.52 1.85 -22.94
C SER A 68 28.88 1.28 -21.67
N ILE A 69 29.30 0.07 -21.37
CA ILE A 69 29.00 -0.70 -20.16
C ILE A 69 29.61 0.05 -18.98
N GLY A 70 28.75 0.47 -18.05
CA GLY A 70 29.13 1.03 -16.77
C GLY A 70 27.97 0.89 -15.81
N ASN A 71 28.10 -0.06 -14.89
CA ASN A 71 27.15 -0.32 -13.81
C ASN A 71 27.05 0.94 -12.92
N LEU A 72 25.99 1.73 -13.10
CA LEU A 72 25.52 2.71 -12.13
C LEU A 72 24.01 2.53 -12.11
N GLU A 73 23.52 2.01 -10.99
CA GLU A 73 22.11 1.81 -10.72
C GLU A 73 21.38 3.15 -10.87
N GLU A 74 20.80 3.38 -12.05
CA GLU A 74 19.86 4.47 -12.31
C GLU A 74 18.76 4.41 -11.23
N PRO A 75 18.50 5.50 -10.51
CA PRO A 75 17.49 5.49 -9.46
C PRO A 75 16.16 5.14 -10.13
N PHE A 76 15.55 4.03 -9.69
CA PHE A 76 14.34 3.42 -10.23
C PHE A 76 13.24 4.49 -10.47
N ARG A 77 13.27 5.11 -11.65
CA ARG A 77 12.33 6.15 -12.07
C ARG A 77 11.17 5.41 -12.70
N SER A 78 10.05 5.38 -11.98
CA SER A 78 8.79 4.98 -12.62
C SER A 78 8.44 6.03 -13.67
N GLU A 79 7.84 5.63 -14.79
CA GLU A 79 7.34 6.56 -15.84
C GLU A 79 6.47 7.70 -15.28
N LYS A 80 5.92 7.52 -14.08
CA LYS A 80 5.05 8.48 -13.39
C LYS A 80 5.80 9.47 -12.48
N GLY A 81 7.04 9.20 -12.07
CA GLY A 81 7.82 10.08 -11.18
C GLY A 81 8.77 9.34 -10.22
N MET A 82 9.59 10.10 -9.48
CA MET A 82 10.56 9.58 -8.49
C MET A 82 9.96 9.40 -7.10
N PHE A 83 8.97 10.21 -6.72
CA PHE A 83 8.31 10.13 -5.41
C PHE A 83 6.81 9.96 -5.58
N VAL A 84 6.21 9.21 -4.67
CA VAL A 84 4.76 8.99 -4.63
C VAL A 84 4.21 9.38 -3.26
N ALA A 85 3.13 10.15 -3.27
CA ALA A 85 2.35 10.51 -2.09
C ALA A 85 0.90 10.04 -2.25
N SER A 86 0.18 9.99 -1.14
CA SER A 86 -1.28 9.78 -1.18
C SER A 86 -2.00 11.13 -1.19
N LYS A 87 -3.05 11.29 -1.98
CA LYS A 87 -4.01 12.41 -1.90
C LYS A 87 -4.61 12.56 -0.49
N SER A 88 -4.83 11.44 0.20
CA SER A 88 -5.33 11.43 1.58
C SER A 88 -4.24 11.60 2.63
N GLY A 89 -2.98 11.41 2.23
CA GLY A 89 -1.82 11.51 3.10
C GLY A 89 -1.19 12.90 3.06
N LYS A 90 -0.27 13.13 3.99
CA LYS A 90 0.61 14.32 3.98
C LYS A 90 2.07 13.93 3.81
N LYS A 91 2.36 12.68 3.44
CA LYS A 91 3.73 12.16 3.33
C LYS A 91 4.01 11.64 1.92
N TYR A 92 5.23 11.88 1.45
CA TYR A 92 5.76 11.28 0.22
C TYR A 92 6.72 10.14 0.54
N HIS A 93 6.80 9.19 -0.40
CA HIS A 93 7.47 7.91 -0.25
C HIS A 93 8.18 7.53 -1.56
N TRP A 94 9.09 6.57 -1.47
CA TRP A 94 9.63 5.90 -2.65
C TRP A 94 8.60 4.96 -3.31
N PRO A 95 8.62 4.77 -4.65
CA PRO A 95 7.72 3.87 -5.36
C PRO A 95 7.78 2.42 -4.88
N TRP A 96 8.95 1.96 -4.42
CA TRP A 96 9.16 0.61 -3.91
C TRP A 96 8.84 0.45 -2.42
N CYS A 97 8.53 1.53 -1.71
CA CYS A 97 8.22 1.47 -0.28
C CYS A 97 6.92 0.68 -0.03
N SER A 98 6.89 -0.16 1.01
CA SER A 98 5.70 -0.94 1.39
C SER A 98 4.45 -0.07 1.54
N TYR A 99 4.58 1.13 2.14
CA TYR A 99 3.48 2.08 2.27
C TYR A 99 2.99 2.61 0.92
N ALA A 100 3.90 2.90 -0.01
CA ALA A 100 3.56 3.37 -1.34
C ALA A 100 2.79 2.32 -2.14
N LYS A 101 3.18 1.04 -2.03
CA LYS A 101 2.51 -0.09 -2.68
C LYS A 101 1.06 -0.26 -2.22
N SER A 102 0.75 0.11 -0.97
CA SER A 102 -0.61 0.06 -0.42
C SER A 102 -1.48 1.26 -0.82
N ILE A 103 -0.93 2.31 -1.43
CA ILE A 103 -1.73 3.46 -1.91
C ILE A 103 -2.48 3.06 -3.18
N LYS A 104 -3.81 3.20 -3.15
CA LYS A 104 -4.67 3.01 -4.33
C LYS A 104 -4.24 3.95 -5.46
N GLU A 105 -4.18 3.47 -6.69
CA GLU A 105 -3.80 4.25 -7.88
C GLU A 105 -4.55 5.57 -8.03
N SER A 106 -5.85 5.58 -7.75
CA SER A 106 -6.71 6.78 -7.79
C SER A 106 -6.27 7.88 -6.81
N ASN A 107 -5.57 7.50 -5.74
CA ASN A 107 -5.09 8.37 -4.68
C ASN A 107 -3.57 8.62 -4.76
N GLN A 108 -2.86 8.08 -5.76
CA GLN A 108 -1.44 8.36 -5.91
C GLN A 108 -1.22 9.75 -6.53
N VAL A 109 -0.30 10.51 -5.95
CA VAL A 109 0.22 11.76 -6.49
C VAL A 109 1.71 11.57 -6.68
N TRP A 110 2.19 11.80 -7.89
CA TRP A 110 3.59 11.60 -8.23
C TRP A 110 4.33 12.93 -8.33
N PHE A 111 5.58 12.93 -7.88
CA PHE A 111 6.47 14.09 -7.91
C PHE A 111 7.81 13.71 -8.51
N GLU A 112 8.42 14.64 -9.23
CA GLU A 112 9.74 14.47 -9.85
C GLU A 112 10.88 14.80 -8.89
N SER A 113 10.60 15.65 -7.88
CA SER A 113 11.59 16.08 -6.89
C SER A 113 10.99 16.22 -5.49
N GLU A 114 11.85 16.11 -4.47
CA GLU A 114 11.43 16.39 -3.09
C GLU A 114 10.97 17.83 -2.88
N SER A 115 11.62 18.79 -3.56
CA SER A 115 11.26 20.21 -3.47
C SER A 115 9.82 20.45 -3.94
N GLN A 116 9.41 19.78 -5.03
CA GLN A 116 8.04 19.86 -5.53
C GLN A 116 7.04 19.26 -4.52
N ALA A 117 7.37 18.10 -3.93
CA ALA A 117 6.52 17.47 -2.91
C ALA A 117 6.39 18.36 -1.65
N LYS A 118 7.50 18.95 -1.18
CA LYS A 118 7.53 19.87 -0.03
C LYS A 118 6.75 21.15 -0.32
N SER A 119 6.90 21.71 -1.51
CA SER A 119 6.14 22.90 -1.96
C SER A 119 4.64 22.63 -2.06
N ALA A 120 4.26 21.40 -2.40
CA ALA A 120 2.88 20.93 -2.39
C ALA A 120 2.35 20.60 -0.97
N GLY A 121 3.15 20.79 0.08
CA GLY A 121 2.75 20.58 1.48
C GLY A 121 2.94 19.16 2.00
N TYR A 122 3.70 18.31 1.30
CA TYR A 122 3.98 16.94 1.72
C TYR A 122 5.31 16.85 2.48
N SER A 123 5.31 16.10 3.59
CA SER A 123 6.49 15.83 4.42
C SER A 123 7.20 14.53 4.01
N PRO A 124 8.52 14.41 4.22
CA PRO A 124 9.23 13.15 3.99
C PRO A 124 8.71 12.04 4.91
N CYS A 125 8.56 10.84 4.36
CA CYS A 125 8.42 9.63 5.16
C CYS A 125 9.79 9.15 5.66
N ALA A 126 9.80 8.38 6.76
CA ALA A 126 11.00 7.71 7.26
C ALA A 126 11.67 6.80 6.22
N CYS A 127 10.92 6.25 5.25
CA CYS A 127 11.49 5.45 4.17
C CYS A 127 12.37 6.28 3.22
N ILE A 128 12.18 7.61 3.15
CA ILE A 128 13.05 8.47 2.33
C ILE A 128 14.47 8.46 2.87
N ALA A 129 14.62 8.56 4.19
CA ALA A 129 15.93 8.50 4.85
C ALA A 129 16.47 7.06 4.96
N ASN A 130 15.62 6.08 5.25
CA ASN A 130 16.04 4.71 5.56
C ASN A 130 16.09 3.76 4.36
N SER A 131 15.59 4.17 3.19
CA SER A 131 15.45 3.31 2.01
C SER A 131 15.76 4.05 0.70
N ALA A 132 16.66 5.02 0.78
CA ALA A 132 17.22 5.71 -0.38
C ALA A 132 17.97 4.72 -1.29
N PRO A 133 17.81 4.81 -2.63
CA PRO A 133 18.59 3.99 -3.55
C PRO A 133 20.05 4.46 -3.53
N ALA A 134 20.97 3.57 -3.90
CA ALA A 134 22.38 3.92 -3.99
C ALA A 134 22.58 5.14 -4.93
N GLY A 135 23.30 6.15 -4.46
CA GLY A 135 23.52 7.39 -5.22
C GLY A 135 22.51 8.51 -5.00
N TYR A 136 21.47 8.31 -4.18
CA TYR A 136 20.55 9.39 -3.82
C TYR A 136 21.10 10.28 -2.71
N ALA A 137 21.54 11.50 -3.07
CA ALA A 137 21.84 12.56 -2.12
C ALA A 137 20.59 13.43 -1.94
N ALA A 138 20.03 13.46 -0.73
CA ALA A 138 19.00 14.43 -0.38
C ALA A 138 19.60 15.85 -0.56
N LYS A 139 19.11 16.56 -1.58
CA LYS A 139 19.46 17.96 -1.84
C LYS A 139 18.51 18.89 -1.10
#